data_AF-A0A2W7C8L8-F1
#
_entry.id   AF-A0A2W7C8L8-F1
#
_cell.length_a   1.000
_cell.length_b   1.000
_cell.length_c   1.000
_cell.angle_alpha   90.00
_cell.angle_beta   90.00
_cell.angle_gamma   90.00
#
_symmetry.space_group_name_H-M   'P 1'
#
loop_
_entity.id
_entity.type
_entity.pdbx_description
1 polymer ?
#
loop_
_entity_poly.entity_id
_entity_poly.type
_entity_poly.pdbx_seq_one_letter_code
_entity_poly.pdbx_strand_id
1 'polypeptide(L)' 'MKLESTLTCPECGHQSVETMPTDACVHFYECKNCGVLLKPLAGDCCVFCSYADLPCPPLQEIAVTAVANGQKPPPA' A
#
# COMPACT_ATOMS: atom_id res chain seq x y z
N MET A 1 -12.17 -8.40 6.94
CA MET A 1 -10.92 -7.64 6.68
C MET A 1 -10.14 -8.34 5.57
N LYS A 2 -9.60 -7.59 4.60
CA LYS A 2 -8.62 -8.12 3.64
C LYS A 2 -7.25 -7.64 4.08
N LEU A 3 -6.39 -8.58 4.46
CA LEU A 3 -5.03 -8.29 4.88
C LEU A 3 -4.08 -8.27 3.69
N GLU A 4 -4.39 -8.99 2.62
CA GLU A 4 -3.56 -9.04 1.42
C GLU A 4 -3.80 -7.79 0.56
N SER A 5 -2.71 -7.09 0.23
CA SER A 5 -2.71 -5.94 -0.68
C SER A 5 -1.52 -6.04 -1.62
N THR A 6 -1.74 -5.72 -2.90
CA THR A 6 -0.67 -5.73 -3.90
C THR A 6 0.10 -4.42 -3.78
N LEU A 7 1.35 -4.51 -3.30
CA LEU A 7 2.27 -3.39 -3.22
C LEU A 7 3.06 -3.29 -4.52
N THR A 8 3.04 -2.11 -5.15
CA THR A 8 3.76 -1.86 -6.40
C THR A 8 4.99 -1.01 -6.14
N CYS A 9 6.17 -1.49 -6.55
CA CYS A 9 7.40 -0.73 -6.43
C CYS A 9 7.45 0.37 -7.51
N PRO A 10 7.53 1.67 -7.15
CA PRO A 10 7.63 2.75 -8.13
C PRO A 10 8.99 2.80 -8.85
N GLU A 11 10.03 2.17 -8.30
CA GLU A 11 11.39 2.21 -8.87
C GLU A 11 11.60 1.18 -9.98
N CYS A 12 10.93 0.02 -9.91
CA CYS A 12 11.09 -1.07 -10.89
C CYS A 12 9.77 -1.62 -11.48
N GLY A 13 8.61 -1.13 -11.01
CA GLY A 13 7.30 -1.62 -11.42
C GLY A 13 6.91 -2.99 -10.87
N HIS A 14 7.73 -3.59 -9.99
CA HIS A 14 7.45 -4.91 -9.45
C HIS A 14 6.24 -4.89 -8.50
N GLN A 15 5.30 -5.79 -8.72
CA GLN A 15 4.11 -5.97 -7.87
C GLN A 15 4.30 -7.21 -7.00
N SER A 16 4.17 -7.03 -5.69
CA SER A 16 4.21 -8.12 -4.72
C SER A 16 2.96 -8.08 -3.85
N VAL A 17 2.32 -9.23 -3.69
CA VAL A 17 1.18 -9.37 -2.78
C VAL A 17 1.73 -9.53 -1.38
N GLU A 18 1.46 -8.55 -0.53
CA GLU A 18 1.93 -8.52 0.85
C GLU A 18 0.75 -8.47 1.81
N THR A 19 0.89 -9.17 2.93
CA THR A 19 -0.10 -9.18 4.00
C THR A 19 0.14 -7.97 4.91
N MET A 20 -0.73 -6.97 4.83
CA MET A 20 -0.77 -5.84 5.73
C MET A 20 -0.93 -6.30 7.18
N PRO A 21 0.04 -5.99 8.06
CA PRO A 21 -0.13 -6.25 9.48
C PRO A 21 -1.25 -5.35 10.02
N THR A 22 -2.17 -5.93 10.78
CA THR A 22 -3.22 -5.18 11.51
C THR A 22 -2.71 -4.48 12.75
N ASP A 23 -1.54 -4.91 13.25
CA ASP A 23 -1.00 -4.47 14.52
C ASP A 23 -0.05 -3.25 14.39
N ALA A 24 0.40 -2.91 13.16
CA ALA A 24 1.37 -1.84 12.95
C ALA A 24 1.32 -1.21 11.54
N CYS A 25 1.71 0.06 11.43
CA CYS A 25 1.92 0.72 10.15
C CYS A 25 3.32 0.39 9.59
N VAL A 26 3.37 -0.12 8.36
CA VAL A 26 4.64 -0.37 7.66
C VAL A 26 5.15 0.94 7.07
N HIS A 27 6.18 1.53 7.68
CA HIS A 27 6.86 2.73 7.18
C HIS A 27 8.00 2.43 6.21
N PHE A 28 8.55 1.23 6.24
CA PHE A 28 9.67 0.84 5.40
C PHE A 28 9.35 -0.49 4.77
N TYR A 29 9.45 -0.57 3.45
CA TYR A 29 9.31 -1.82 2.73
C TYR A 29 10.48 -1.98 1.77
N GLU A 30 11.17 -3.11 1.88
CA GLU A 30 12.22 -3.46 0.96
C GLU A 30 11.61 -4.21 -0.23
N CYS A 31 11.83 -3.70 -1.43
CA CYS A 31 11.36 -4.36 -2.64
C CYS A 31 12.08 -5.69 -2.84
N LYS A 32 11.33 -6.80 -2.90
CA LYS A 32 11.88 -8.15 -3.15
C LYS A 32 12.53 -8.33 -4.52
N ASN A 33 12.33 -7.39 -5.45
CA ASN A 33 12.87 -7.45 -6.81
C ASN A 33 14.17 -6.65 -6.96
N CYS A 34 14.17 -5.38 -6.58
CA CYS A 34 15.33 -4.50 -6.73
C CYS A 34 16.08 -4.19 -5.42
N GLY A 35 15.55 -4.59 -4.26
CA GLY A 35 16.15 -4.32 -2.95
C GLY A 35 16.04 -2.87 -2.49
N VAL A 36 15.28 -2.01 -3.18
CA VAL A 36 15.13 -0.61 -2.79
C VAL A 36 14.26 -0.49 -1.54
N LEU A 37 14.64 0.42 -0.65
CA LEU A 37 13.87 0.72 0.56
C LEU A 37 12.81 1.79 0.26
N LEU A 38 11.57 1.36 0.08
CA LEU A 38 10.41 2.23 -0.12
C LEU A 38 9.99 2.86 1.22
N LYS A 39 9.66 4.15 1.15
CA LYS A 39 9.16 4.96 2.27
C LYS A 39 7.82 5.59 1.88
N PRO A 40 6.86 5.74 2.81
CA PRO A 40 5.59 6.39 2.52
C PRO A 40 5.80 7.82 2.02
N LEU A 41 4.89 8.24 1.15
CA LEU A 41 4.83 9.61 0.65
C LEU A 41 4.42 10.56 1.79
N ALA A 42 4.81 11.82 1.65
CA ALA A 42 4.40 12.86 2.59
C ALA A 42 2.87 13.03 2.54
N GLY A 43 2.18 12.64 3.61
CA GLY A 43 0.72 12.67 3.70
C GLY A 43 0.08 11.29 3.87
N ASP A 44 0.81 10.21 3.64
CA ASP A 44 0.35 8.84 3.85
C ASP A 44 0.86 8.26 5.18
N CYS A 45 0.04 7.39 5.79
CA CYS A 45 0.38 6.75 7.06
C CYS A 45 1.26 5.51 6.92
N CYS A 46 1.22 4.79 5.79
CA CYS A 46 1.96 3.55 5.59
C CYS A 46 2.35 3.38 4.11
N VAL A 47 3.37 2.58 3.80
CA VAL A 47 3.77 2.28 2.40
C VAL A 47 2.63 1.70 1.58
N PHE A 48 1.67 1.03 2.23
CA PHE A 48 0.49 0.49 1.55
C PHE A 48 -0.48 1.59 1.12
N CYS A 49 -0.72 2.64 1.93
CA CYS A 49 -1.50 3.78 1.47
C CYS A 49 -0.83 4.50 0.30
N SER A 50 0.50 4.57 0.29
CA SER A 50 1.23 5.21 -0.80
C SER A 50 1.32 4.37 -2.08
N TYR A 51 1.59 3.06 -1.98
CA TYR A 51 2.01 2.24 -3.12
C TYR A 51 1.18 0.97 -3.33
N ALA A 52 0.26 0.65 -2.43
CA ALA A 52 -0.62 -0.50 -2.60
C ALA A 52 -1.97 -0.11 -3.19
N ASP A 53 -2.67 -1.11 -3.73
CA ASP A 53 -4.00 -0.90 -4.32
C ASP A 53 -5.08 -0.70 -3.26
N LEU A 54 -4.96 -1.38 -2.12
CA LEU A 54 -5.88 -1.26 -0.98
C LEU A 54 -5.25 -0.45 0.17
N PRO A 55 -6.02 0.47 0.79
CA PRO A 55 -5.56 1.27 1.94
C PRO A 55 -5.37 0.41 3.20
N CYS A 56 -4.62 0.93 4.21
CA CYS A 56 -4.31 0.16 5.43
C CYS A 56 -5.62 -0.31 6.15
N PRO A 57 -5.60 -1.46 6.87
CA PRO A 57 -6.78 -2.07 7.50
C PRO A 57 -7.70 -1.13 8.31
N PRO A 58 -7.20 -0.23 9.18
CA PRO A 58 -8.06 0.67 9.95
C PRO A 58 -8.87 1.62 9.05
N LEU A 59 -8.34 2.02 7.89
CA LEU A 59 -9.10 2.82 6.92
C LEU A 59 -10.19 1.98 6.25
N GLN A 60 -9.96 0.69 5.97
CA GLN A 60 -10.96 -0.19 5.37
C GLN A 60 -12.17 -0.43 6.28
N GLU A 61 -11.96 -0.49 7.60
CA GLU A 61 -13.04 -0.64 8.58
C GLU A 61 -13.91 0.63 8.68
N ILE A 62 -13.31 1.81 8.47
CA ILE A 62 -14.01 3.10 8.54
C ILE A 62 -14.66 3.45 7.19
N ALA A 63 -14.08 3.03 6.06
CA ALA A 63 -14.41 3.50 4.72
C ALA A 63 -15.50 2.69 3.96
N VAL A 64 -16.51 2.17 4.65
CA VAL A 64 -17.69 1.56 3.99
C VAL A 64 -18.51 2.59 3.19
N THR A 65 -18.25 3.89 3.32
CA THR A 65 -19.08 4.97 2.73
C THR A 65 -18.43 5.88 1.69
N ALA A 66 -17.28 5.51 1.07
CA ALA A 66 -16.61 6.42 0.13
C ALA A 66 -15.95 5.78 -1.12
N VAL A 67 -16.32 4.56 -1.53
CA VAL A 67 -15.78 3.96 -2.77
C VAL A 67 -16.55 4.41 -4.02
N ALA A 68 -16.44 5.69 -4.36
CA ALA A 68 -16.57 6.14 -5.73
C ALA A 68 -15.47 7.19 -5.97
N ASN A 69 -14.53 6.87 -6.85
CA ASN A 69 -13.40 7.71 -7.30
C ASN A 69 -12.15 7.66 -6.41
N GLY A 70 -11.36 6.58 -6.52
CA GLY A 70 -10.07 6.52 -5.83
C GLY A 70 -9.16 5.34 -6.20
N GLN A 71 -9.40 4.65 -7.32
CA GLN A 71 -8.36 3.79 -7.89
C GLN A 71 -7.19 4.72 -8.23
N LYS A 72 -6.16 4.76 -7.38
CA LYS A 72 -4.89 5.37 -7.76
C LYS A 72 -4.45 4.60 -9.00
N PRO A 73 -4.35 5.23 -10.19
CA PRO A 73 -3.99 4.51 -11.39
C PRO A 73 -2.64 3.82 -11.16
N PRO A 74 -2.43 2.62 -11.73
CA PRO A 74 -1.15 1.93 -11.62
C PRO A 74 -0.05 2.90 -12.10
N PRO A 75 1.10 2.96 -11.42
CA PRO A 75 2.23 3.72 -11.95
C PRO A 75 2.57 3.14 -13.33
N ALA A 76 2.44 3.99 -14.35
CA ALA A 76 2.72 3.67 -15.76
C ALA A 76 4.22 3.46 -16.01
#